data_AF-A0A371EUZ0-F1
#
_entry.id   AF-A0A371EUZ0-F1
#
_cell.length_a   1.000
_cell.length_b   1.000
_cell.length_c   1.000
_cell.angle_alpha   90.00
_cell.angle_beta   90.00
_cell.angle_gamma   90.00
#
_symmetry.space_group_name_H-M   'P 1'
#
loop_
_entity.id
_entity.type
_entity.pdbx_description
1 polymer ?
#
loop_
_entity_poly.entity_id
_entity_poly.type
_entity_poly.pdbx_seq_one_letter_code
_entity_poly.pdbx_strand_id
1 'polypeptide(L)'
;RLSRYPLSRYPSSGVGRSAPGINYYDMKFQCTVDIPIQQSYLWYESSEGDSDPQVSTKVIRGPLVDEVHQKFSSWIYQVTRLYKDKDHAEIEFTIGPIPTDDGVGKEVITRMTANMVTNKEFYTDSNGRDFLKRVRDHREDWPLQVTQPVAGNYYPLNLGIYTKDKKSEFSVLVDRATGGASIKDGEVELMLHRRILHDDGRGVGEALDEQVCVNNNRTCEGLTVRGNYYISIHKLGAGSRWRRTTGQEIYSPFLLAFTHENSENWKHSHLAKGTIMDPNYSLPPNVALITLEKLDGGIVLLRLAHLYEPSEDAEYSTLTKVELKKLFAMKTIKELKEVSLSANQDKSQMKKMTWKVEGDKGQEPQAVRGGPASNPDLVVELGPMEIRTFLLKF
;
A
#
# COMPACT_ATOMS: atom_id res chain seq x y z
N ARG A 1 -11.05 -23.08 -2.35
CA ARG A 1 -10.37 -23.55 -1.12
C ARG A 1 -9.83 -22.33 -0.40
N LEU A 2 -10.60 -21.77 0.53
CA LEU A 2 -10.22 -20.59 1.32
C LEU A 2 -9.15 -21.02 2.33
N SER A 3 -7.92 -20.56 2.09
CA SER A 3 -6.77 -20.72 2.98
C SER A 3 -7.03 -19.93 4.28
N ARG A 4 -7.38 -20.65 5.35
CA ARG A 4 -7.30 -20.10 6.71
C ARG A 4 -5.84 -20.23 7.15
N TYR A 5 -5.10 -19.13 7.15
CA TYR A 5 -3.86 -19.01 7.90
C TYR A 5 -4.18 -19.15 9.39
N PRO A 6 -3.68 -20.16 10.11
CA PRO A 6 -3.63 -20.10 11.55
C PRO A 6 -2.31 -19.42 11.91
N LEU A 7 -2.37 -18.12 12.19
CA LEU A 7 -1.37 -17.50 13.04
C LEU A 7 -1.27 -18.30 14.34
N SER A 8 -0.05 -18.39 14.89
CA SER A 8 0.31 -18.98 16.17
C SER A 8 -0.80 -18.88 17.22
N ARG A 9 -1.03 -19.94 18.01
CA ARG A 9 -1.98 -19.89 19.13
C ARG A 9 -1.49 -18.86 20.15
N TYR A 10 -2.05 -17.64 20.14
CA TYR A 10 -1.79 -16.67 21.19
C TYR A 10 -2.65 -17.01 22.42
N PRO A 11 -2.09 -17.01 23.63
CA PRO A 11 -2.89 -17.04 24.85
C PRO A 11 -3.80 -15.80 24.93
N SER A 12 -4.93 -15.97 25.61
CA SER A 12 -6.10 -15.08 25.67
C SER A 12 -5.90 -13.71 26.34
N SER A 13 -4.66 -13.21 26.46
CA SER A 13 -4.35 -11.98 27.19
C SER A 13 -2.97 -11.39 26.83
N GLY A 14 -2.59 -11.39 25.55
CA GLY A 14 -1.33 -10.76 25.12
C GLY A 14 -1.33 -9.25 25.35
N VAL A 15 -0.81 -8.81 26.49
CA VAL A 15 -0.45 -7.41 26.74
C VAL A 15 0.76 -7.09 25.87
N GLY A 16 0.58 -6.30 24.81
CA GLY A 16 1.70 -5.81 24.01
C GLY A 16 2.67 -5.03 24.89
N ARG A 17 3.97 -5.38 24.86
CA ARG A 17 5.00 -4.68 25.62
C ARG A 17 5.42 -3.39 24.93
N SER A 18 5.49 -2.30 25.70
CA SER A 18 5.82 -0.96 25.20
C SER A 18 7.33 -0.74 25.08
N ALA A 19 7.75 -0.14 23.96
CA ALA A 19 8.77 0.90 23.97
C ALA A 19 8.06 2.26 24.17
N PRO A 20 8.70 3.32 24.69
CA PRO A 20 8.02 4.54 25.09
C PRO A 20 7.45 5.21 23.84
N GLY A 21 6.20 5.65 23.93
CA GLY A 21 5.60 6.46 22.87
C GLY A 21 6.31 7.80 22.75
N ILE A 22 6.73 8.14 21.53
CA ILE A 22 7.09 9.52 21.23
C ILE A 22 5.79 10.25 20.91
N ASN A 23 5.47 11.28 21.69
CA ASN A 23 4.54 12.31 21.26
C ASN A 23 5.19 12.99 20.04
N TYR A 24 4.58 12.89 18.87
CA TYR A 24 4.95 13.73 17.74
C TYR A 24 4.63 15.18 18.13
N TYR A 25 5.61 15.87 18.70
CA TYR A 25 5.51 17.30 18.99
C TYR A 25 5.40 18.05 17.65
N ASP A 26 4.20 18.54 17.37
CA ASP A 26 3.95 19.72 16.52
C ASP A 26 4.53 19.63 15.10
N MET A 27 4.43 18.45 14.47
CA MET A 27 4.66 18.32 13.03
C MET A 27 3.44 18.86 12.30
N LYS A 28 3.47 20.17 12.01
CA LYS A 28 2.47 20.82 11.15
C LYS A 28 2.57 20.24 9.75
N PHE A 29 1.77 19.21 9.48
CA PHE A 29 1.39 18.88 8.12
C PHE A 29 0.82 20.14 7.45
N GLN A 30 0.99 20.29 6.13
CA GLN A 30 0.18 21.27 5.38
C GLN A 30 -1.32 20.88 5.35
N CYS A 31 -1.72 19.87 6.11
CA CYS A 31 -3.09 19.48 6.36
C CYS A 31 -3.81 20.49 7.27
N THR A 32 -5.06 20.80 6.91
CA THR A 32 -5.96 21.67 7.68
C THR A 32 -6.55 21.00 8.94
N VAL A 33 -5.95 19.90 9.41
CA VAL A 33 -6.43 19.06 10.51
C VAL A 33 -5.24 18.68 11.38
N ASP A 34 -5.34 18.97 12.67
CA ASP A 34 -4.34 18.62 13.68
C ASP A 34 -4.86 17.44 14.52
N ILE A 35 -4.20 16.29 14.40
CA ILE A 35 -4.48 15.09 15.21
C ILE A 35 -3.15 14.61 15.79
N PRO A 36 -2.99 14.63 17.13
CA PRO A 36 -1.80 14.08 17.74
C PRO A 36 -1.79 12.56 17.52
N ILE A 37 -0.69 12.07 16.95
CA ILE A 37 -0.40 10.65 16.83
C ILE A 37 0.67 10.33 17.87
N GLN A 38 0.47 9.25 18.61
CA GLN A 38 1.50 8.60 19.40
C GLN A 38 1.94 7.34 18.66
N GLN A 39 3.25 7.13 18.54
CA GLN A 39 3.77 5.95 17.89
C GLN A 39 4.73 5.19 18.80
N SER A 40 4.58 3.87 18.81
CA SER A 40 5.39 2.93 19.57
C SER A 40 5.79 1.73 18.71
N TYR A 41 6.95 1.16 18.98
CA TYR A 41 7.30 -0.19 18.53
C TYR A 41 7.03 -1.18 19.64
N LEU A 42 6.40 -2.29 19.30
CA LEU A 42 6.03 -3.36 20.21
C LEU A 42 6.39 -4.68 19.53
N TRP A 43 6.35 -5.79 20.28
CA TRP A 43 6.32 -7.11 19.67
C TRP A 43 5.32 -8.00 20.38
N TYR A 44 4.70 -8.89 19.61
CA TYR A 44 3.98 -10.01 20.19
C TYR A 44 4.97 -11.11 20.52
N GLU A 45 4.93 -11.58 21.77
CA GLU A 45 5.75 -12.69 22.23
C GLU A 45 5.07 -14.03 21.97
N SER A 46 5.88 -15.07 21.78
CA SER A 46 5.42 -16.45 21.95
C SER A 46 5.20 -16.84 23.42
N SER A 47 5.63 -16.03 24.41
CA SER A 47 5.42 -16.20 25.87
C SER A 47 5.92 -14.98 26.69
N GLU A 48 5.32 -14.70 27.87
CA GLU A 48 5.50 -13.48 28.72
C GLU A 48 6.91 -13.26 29.37
N GLY A 49 7.60 -12.12 29.14
CA GLY A 49 8.65 -11.57 30.06
C GLY A 49 9.29 -10.17 29.77
N ASP A 50 8.89 -9.11 30.52
CA ASP A 50 9.38 -7.69 30.73
C ASP A 50 9.76 -6.58 29.67
N SER A 51 10.09 -5.37 30.19
CA SER A 51 9.78 -3.96 29.81
C SER A 51 10.89 -3.07 29.18
N ASP A 52 10.76 -1.72 29.29
CA ASP A 52 10.88 -0.64 28.28
C ASP A 52 12.14 0.28 28.41
N PRO A 53 12.95 0.57 27.33
CA PRO A 53 14.03 1.55 27.36
C PRO A 53 13.72 2.92 26.70
N GLN A 54 14.27 4.00 27.28
CA GLN A 54 14.18 5.39 26.80
C GLN A 54 14.62 5.59 25.33
N VAL A 55 13.77 6.18 24.49
CA VAL A 55 14.07 6.45 23.06
C VAL A 55 15.06 7.61 22.93
N SER A 56 16.18 7.37 22.23
CA SER A 56 17.13 8.43 21.88
C SER A 56 16.72 9.11 20.57
N THR A 57 16.72 10.44 20.54
CA THR A 57 16.24 11.23 19.39
C THR A 57 17.27 12.25 18.89
N LYS A 58 17.41 12.40 17.58
CA LYS A 58 18.18 13.46 16.93
C LYS A 58 17.32 14.13 15.84
N VAL A 59 17.26 15.46 15.87
CA VAL A 59 16.49 16.26 14.89
C VAL A 59 17.45 16.94 13.92
N ILE A 60 17.13 16.87 12.63
CA ILE A 60 17.85 17.56 11.55
C ILE A 60 16.81 18.37 10.78
N ARG A 61 17.09 19.66 10.55
CA ARG A 61 16.20 20.53 9.75
C ARG A 61 16.93 21.03 8.52
N GLY A 62 16.22 21.08 7.40
CA GLY A 62 16.81 21.43 6.12
C GLY A 62 15.79 22.03 5.15
N PRO A 63 16.26 22.70 4.08
CA PRO A 63 15.37 23.36 3.13
C PRO A 63 14.55 22.39 2.27
N LEU A 64 14.93 21.11 2.22
CA LEU A 64 14.26 20.07 1.43
C LEU A 64 13.58 19.01 2.30
N VAL A 65 14.05 18.81 3.53
CA VAL A 65 13.56 17.76 4.42
C VAL A 65 13.88 18.11 5.87
N ASP A 66 12.91 17.84 6.74
CA ASP A 66 13.11 17.76 8.17
C ASP A 66 13.09 16.28 8.58
N GLU A 67 14.05 15.86 9.42
CA GLU A 67 14.21 14.48 9.86
C GLU A 67 14.24 14.38 11.39
N VAL A 68 13.59 13.33 11.90
CA VAL A 68 13.69 12.91 13.30
C VAL A 68 14.20 11.47 13.33
N HIS A 69 15.44 11.30 13.77
CA HIS A 69 16.10 10.01 13.93
C HIS A 69 15.80 9.49 15.33
N GLN A 70 15.22 8.30 15.43
CA GLN A 70 14.73 7.69 16.66
C GLN A 70 15.36 6.31 16.83
N LYS A 71 16.04 6.09 17.94
CA LYS A 71 16.59 4.78 18.32
C LYS A 71 15.76 4.23 19.48
N PHE A 72 14.91 3.25 19.18
CA PHE A 72 14.03 2.60 20.16
C PHE A 72 14.75 1.50 20.95
N SER A 73 15.66 0.77 20.30
CA SER A 73 16.50 -0.25 20.95
C SER A 73 17.83 -0.41 20.21
N SER A 74 18.64 -1.40 20.58
CA SER A 74 19.86 -1.75 19.81
C SER A 74 19.56 -2.31 18.41
N TRP A 75 18.34 -2.74 18.14
CA TRP A 75 17.92 -3.44 16.92
C TRP A 75 16.65 -2.86 16.27
N ILE A 76 16.10 -1.75 16.81
CA ILE A 76 14.98 -1.01 16.21
C ILE A 76 15.36 0.46 16.06
N TYR A 77 15.43 0.91 14.82
CA TYR A 77 15.74 2.28 14.43
C TYR A 77 14.67 2.81 13.49
N GLN A 78 14.38 4.10 13.60
CA GLN A 78 13.44 4.78 12.73
C GLN A 78 13.96 6.16 12.33
N VAL A 79 13.64 6.59 11.10
CA VAL A 79 13.78 7.98 10.68
C VAL A 79 12.41 8.45 10.17
N THR A 80 11.82 9.44 10.84
CA THR A 80 10.63 10.14 10.34
C THR A 80 11.10 11.32 9.49
N ARG A 81 10.63 11.41 8.23
CA ARG A 81 10.96 12.47 7.28
C ARG A 81 9.72 13.24 6.87
N LEU A 82 9.82 14.57 6.87
CA LEU A 82 8.88 15.47 6.19
C LEU A 82 9.63 16.14 5.04
N TYR A 83 9.40 15.65 3.83
CA TYR A 83 9.91 16.29 2.63
C TYR A 83 9.11 17.54 2.31
N LYS A 84 9.81 18.55 1.77
CA LYS A 84 9.18 19.74 1.23
C LYS A 84 8.18 19.35 0.14
N ASP A 85 7.02 20.00 0.16
CA ASP A 85 5.91 19.80 -0.79
C ASP A 85 5.30 18.39 -0.79
N LYS A 86 5.56 17.58 0.26
CA LYS A 86 4.88 16.29 0.48
C LYS A 86 3.82 16.42 1.58
N ASP A 87 2.62 15.92 1.27
CA ASP A 87 1.46 15.93 2.17
C ASP A 87 1.40 14.70 3.11
N HIS A 88 2.57 14.20 3.53
CA HIS A 88 2.69 13.04 4.39
C HIS A 88 4.06 12.98 5.07
N ALA A 89 4.15 12.20 6.12
CA ALA A 89 5.42 11.78 6.69
C ALA A 89 5.84 10.43 6.11
N GLU A 90 7.10 10.33 5.70
CA GLU A 90 7.74 9.06 5.33
C GLU A 90 8.46 8.52 6.57
N ILE A 91 8.16 7.29 6.95
CA ILE A 91 8.77 6.67 8.12
C ILE A 91 9.58 5.45 7.68
N GLU A 92 10.89 5.63 7.68
CA GLU A 92 11.85 4.56 7.41
C GLU A 92 12.10 3.77 8.68
N PHE A 93 11.84 2.47 8.66
CA PHE A 93 12.19 1.56 9.74
C PHE A 93 13.42 0.74 9.36
N THR A 94 14.28 0.46 10.33
CA THR A 94 15.33 -0.57 10.25
C THR A 94 15.17 -1.48 11.46
N ILE A 95 14.75 -2.72 11.22
CA ILE A 95 14.47 -3.71 12.28
C ILE A 95 15.37 -4.91 12.07
N GLY A 96 16.22 -5.18 13.05
CA GLY A 96 17.07 -6.35 13.15
C GLY A 96 18.51 -6.02 13.59
N PRO A 97 19.30 -7.05 13.91
CA PRO A 97 18.89 -8.45 14.05
C PRO A 97 17.90 -8.65 15.21
N ILE A 98 16.78 -9.35 14.98
CA ILE A 98 15.80 -9.61 16.04
C ILE A 98 16.43 -10.62 17.02
N PRO A 99 16.63 -10.28 18.30
CA PRO A 99 17.28 -11.16 19.25
C PRO A 99 16.37 -12.33 19.60
N THR A 100 16.94 -13.54 19.63
CA THR A 100 16.24 -14.79 20.00
C THR A 100 17.05 -15.65 20.97
N ASP A 101 18.16 -15.14 21.49
CA ASP A 101 19.02 -15.84 22.44
C ASP A 101 18.32 -16.11 23.79
N ASP A 102 17.23 -15.38 24.04
CA ASP A 102 16.31 -15.57 25.16
C ASP A 102 15.31 -16.73 24.95
N GLY A 103 15.36 -17.40 23.79
CA GLY A 103 14.44 -18.48 23.45
C GLY A 103 13.01 -18.01 23.14
N VAL A 104 12.81 -16.70 22.90
CA VAL A 104 11.48 -16.11 22.62
C VAL A 104 11.42 -15.60 21.18
N GLY A 105 10.47 -16.14 20.40
CA GLY A 105 10.13 -15.61 19.09
C GLY A 105 9.44 -14.25 19.19
N LYS A 106 9.75 -13.34 18.26
CA LYS A 106 9.28 -11.95 18.29
C LYS A 106 8.70 -11.55 16.94
N GLU A 107 7.50 -10.98 16.99
CA GLU A 107 6.81 -10.40 15.84
C GLU A 107 6.65 -8.90 16.05
N VAL A 108 7.47 -8.12 15.36
CA VAL A 108 7.69 -6.70 15.60
C VAL A 108 6.62 -5.90 14.88
N ILE A 109 5.93 -5.04 15.63
CA ILE A 109 4.90 -4.15 15.12
C ILE A 109 5.28 -2.69 15.35
N THR A 110 4.84 -1.83 14.45
CA THR A 110 4.65 -0.42 14.78
C THR A 110 3.17 -0.17 15.04
N ARG A 111 2.87 0.54 16.14
CA ARG A 111 1.52 0.94 16.51
C ARG A 111 1.42 2.46 16.50
N MET A 112 0.38 2.96 15.85
CA MET A 112 0.03 4.37 15.78
C MET A 112 -1.32 4.54 16.49
N THR A 113 -1.32 5.35 17.54
CA THR A 113 -2.50 5.66 18.35
C THR A 113 -2.86 7.12 18.13
N ALA A 114 -4.05 7.36 17.60
CA ALA A 114 -4.64 8.68 17.41
C ALA A 114 -5.90 8.81 18.28
N ASN A 115 -6.21 10.03 18.71
CA ASN A 115 -7.43 10.30 19.47
C ASN A 115 -8.67 10.35 18.55
N MET A 116 -9.01 9.21 17.94
CA MET A 116 -10.11 9.06 16.98
C MET A 116 -11.14 8.06 17.47
N VAL A 117 -12.43 8.39 17.28
CA VAL A 117 -13.54 7.49 17.61
C VAL A 117 -13.90 6.68 16.36
N THR A 118 -13.20 5.56 16.16
CA THR A 118 -13.31 4.73 14.94
C THR A 118 -14.37 3.64 15.02
N ASN A 119 -14.99 3.43 16.19
CA ASN A 119 -16.11 2.51 16.40
C ASN A 119 -15.87 1.08 15.90
N LYS A 120 -14.69 0.53 16.17
CA LYS A 120 -14.24 -0.80 15.69
C LYS A 120 -14.02 -0.93 14.19
N GLU A 121 -14.22 0.14 13.41
CA GLU A 121 -14.13 0.11 11.96
C GLU A 121 -12.74 0.55 11.47
N PHE A 122 -12.23 -0.19 10.49
CA PHE A 122 -11.01 0.15 9.76
C PHE A 122 -11.11 -0.41 8.35
N TYR A 123 -10.26 0.05 7.44
CA TYR A 123 -10.36 -0.27 6.02
C TYR A 123 -9.03 -0.77 5.51
N THR A 124 -9.02 -1.90 4.80
CA THR A 124 -7.81 -2.48 4.22
C THR A 124 -8.02 -2.77 2.75
N ASP A 125 -6.97 -2.62 1.95
CA ASP A 125 -7.06 -2.88 0.51
C ASP A 125 -7.25 -4.37 0.17
N SER A 126 -7.73 -4.64 -1.04
CA SER A 126 -7.72 -5.94 -1.71
C SER A 126 -6.74 -5.92 -2.86
N ASN A 127 -5.56 -6.50 -2.66
CA ASN A 127 -4.51 -6.57 -3.69
C ASN A 127 -4.18 -5.19 -4.32
N GLY A 128 -4.18 -4.14 -3.50
CA GLY A 128 -3.88 -2.77 -3.91
C GLY A 128 -5.03 -2.03 -4.61
N ARG A 129 -6.25 -2.57 -4.60
CA ARG A 129 -7.42 -1.95 -5.25
C ARG A 129 -8.50 -1.57 -4.24
N ASP A 130 -9.63 -2.28 -4.21
CA ASP A 130 -10.80 -1.96 -3.40
C ASP A 130 -10.47 -1.92 -1.91
N PHE A 131 -10.99 -0.92 -1.17
CA PHE A 131 -10.87 -0.86 0.29
C PHE A 131 -12.08 -1.52 0.93
N LEU A 132 -11.84 -2.66 1.58
CA LEU A 132 -12.88 -3.37 2.31
C LEU A 132 -13.00 -2.83 3.73
N LYS A 133 -14.23 -2.51 4.12
CA LYS A 133 -14.57 -2.25 5.51
C LYS A 133 -14.35 -3.50 6.35
N ARG A 134 -13.56 -3.37 7.41
CA ARG A 134 -13.32 -4.38 8.44
C ARG A 134 -13.94 -3.90 9.74
N VAL A 135 -14.50 -4.83 10.50
CA VAL A 135 -15.06 -4.58 11.83
C VAL A 135 -14.38 -5.55 12.79
N ARG A 136 -13.74 -5.01 13.82
CA ARG A 136 -13.03 -5.80 14.83
C ARG A 136 -13.98 -6.82 15.47
N ASP A 137 -13.52 -8.06 15.59
CA ASP A 137 -14.24 -9.19 16.19
C ASP A 137 -15.59 -9.52 15.52
N HIS A 138 -15.70 -9.25 14.22
CA HIS A 138 -16.93 -9.47 13.47
C HIS A 138 -16.69 -10.20 12.13
N ARG A 139 -17.70 -10.96 11.69
CA ARG A 139 -17.76 -11.64 10.39
C ARG A 139 -19.17 -11.52 9.85
N GLU A 140 -19.28 -11.16 8.57
CA GLU A 140 -20.58 -10.98 7.89
C GLU A 140 -21.30 -12.33 7.72
N ASP A 141 -20.56 -13.36 7.30
CA ASP A 141 -21.14 -14.62 6.85
C ASP A 141 -21.49 -15.61 8.00
N TRP A 142 -20.99 -15.38 9.23
CA TRP A 142 -21.27 -16.25 10.39
C TRP A 142 -21.06 -15.53 11.73
N PRO A 143 -21.77 -15.95 12.80
CA PRO A 143 -21.53 -15.42 14.14
C PRO A 143 -20.16 -15.87 14.67
N LEU A 144 -19.20 -14.94 14.74
CA LEU A 144 -17.84 -15.22 15.19
C LEU A 144 -17.80 -15.51 16.70
N GLN A 145 -17.22 -16.66 17.06
CA GLN A 145 -16.76 -16.92 18.43
C GLN A 145 -15.30 -16.46 18.51
N VAL A 146 -15.04 -15.41 19.30
CA VAL A 146 -13.71 -14.79 19.40
C VAL A 146 -12.79 -15.68 20.23
N THR A 147 -11.81 -16.29 19.58
CA THR A 147 -10.77 -17.11 20.23
C THR A 147 -9.38 -16.50 20.15
N GLN A 148 -9.17 -15.56 19.22
CA GLN A 148 -7.90 -14.90 18.93
C GLN A 148 -8.16 -13.40 18.65
N PRO A 149 -8.25 -12.56 19.71
CA PRO A 149 -8.68 -11.17 19.59
C PRO A 149 -7.69 -10.26 18.84
N VAL A 150 -6.43 -10.69 18.70
CA VAL A 150 -5.41 -9.97 17.89
C VAL A 150 -5.33 -10.58 16.51
N ALA A 151 -4.87 -11.83 16.40
CA ALA A 151 -4.64 -12.50 15.13
C ALA A 151 -5.90 -12.62 14.25
N GLY A 152 -7.09 -12.76 14.87
CA GLY A 152 -8.36 -12.77 14.16
C GLY A 152 -8.72 -11.44 13.50
N ASN A 153 -8.01 -10.35 13.80
CA ASN A 153 -8.27 -9.01 13.28
C ASN A 153 -7.12 -8.47 12.39
N TYR A 154 -6.12 -9.30 12.09
CA TYR A 154 -5.08 -8.98 11.11
C TYR A 154 -5.57 -9.25 9.68
N TYR A 155 -5.29 -8.30 8.78
CA TYR A 155 -5.64 -8.37 7.36
C TYR A 155 -4.41 -8.06 6.49
N PRO A 156 -4.34 -8.62 5.27
CA PRO A 156 -3.26 -8.33 4.34
C PRO A 156 -3.42 -6.93 3.74
N LEU A 157 -2.31 -6.21 3.62
CA LEU A 157 -2.20 -4.90 2.99
C LEU A 157 -1.22 -4.99 1.81
N ASN A 158 -1.58 -4.44 0.65
CA ASN A 158 -0.68 -4.25 -0.49
C ASN A 158 -0.66 -2.80 -0.99
N LEU A 159 -1.58 -1.97 -0.50
CA LEU A 159 -1.59 -0.52 -0.68
C LEU A 159 -1.56 0.15 0.69
N GLY A 160 -2.47 -0.22 1.60
CA GLY A 160 -2.53 0.41 2.91
C GLY A 160 -3.77 0.09 3.74
N ILE A 161 -3.81 0.75 4.90
CA ILE A 161 -4.88 0.70 5.89
C ILE A 161 -5.31 2.12 6.23
N TYR A 162 -6.59 2.37 6.45
CA TYR A 162 -7.04 3.64 7.00
C TYR A 162 -8.18 3.47 8.01
N THR A 163 -8.32 4.48 8.85
CA THR A 163 -9.45 4.64 9.78
C THR A 163 -10.05 6.02 9.63
N LYS A 164 -11.29 6.19 10.05
CA LYS A 164 -11.98 7.48 10.00
C LYS A 164 -12.93 7.64 11.17
N ASP A 165 -13.15 8.89 11.54
CA ASP A 165 -14.23 9.30 12.43
C ASP A 165 -15.15 10.32 11.72
N LYS A 166 -15.91 11.10 12.47
CA LYS A 166 -16.83 12.10 11.91
C LYS A 166 -16.13 13.33 11.30
N LYS A 167 -14.85 13.54 11.58
CA LYS A 167 -14.09 14.74 11.22
C LYS A 167 -12.92 14.44 10.29
N SER A 168 -12.26 13.30 10.50
CA SER A 168 -10.94 13.06 9.98
C SER A 168 -10.73 11.63 9.49
N GLU A 169 -9.76 11.49 8.59
CA GLU A 169 -9.22 10.23 8.10
C GLU A 169 -7.75 10.13 8.48
N PHE A 170 -7.34 9.00 9.05
CA PHE A 170 -5.95 8.65 9.28
C PHE A 170 -5.58 7.47 8.39
N SER A 171 -4.64 7.69 7.48
CA SER A 171 -4.28 6.73 6.43
C SER A 171 -2.80 6.34 6.53
N VAL A 172 -2.53 5.06 6.32
CA VAL A 172 -1.18 4.49 6.31
C VAL A 172 -0.99 3.68 5.03
N LEU A 173 0.02 4.02 4.22
CA LEU A 173 0.42 3.25 3.04
C LEU A 173 1.70 2.45 3.31
N VAL A 174 1.85 1.32 2.63
CA VAL A 174 2.96 0.37 2.83
C VAL A 174 3.83 0.26 1.57
N ASP A 175 5.13 0.03 1.75
CA ASP A 175 6.06 -0.22 0.64
C ASP A 175 6.09 -1.67 0.15
N ARG A 176 5.43 -2.59 0.89
CA ARG A 176 5.39 -4.03 0.62
C ARG A 176 4.15 -4.68 1.21
N ALA A 177 3.90 -5.93 0.80
CA ALA A 177 2.85 -6.75 1.41
C ALA A 177 3.08 -6.85 2.92
N THR A 178 2.11 -6.37 3.70
CA THR A 178 2.25 -6.18 5.16
C THR A 178 0.98 -6.64 5.88
N GLY A 179 1.12 -7.25 7.06
CA GLY A 179 -0.03 -7.52 7.93
C GLY A 179 -0.38 -6.29 8.76
N GLY A 180 -1.64 -5.87 8.78
CA GLY A 180 -2.07 -4.76 9.62
C GLY A 180 -3.46 -4.93 10.23
N ALA A 181 -3.72 -4.18 11.30
CA ALA A 181 -4.94 -4.28 12.09
C ALA A 181 -5.29 -2.97 12.81
N SER A 182 -6.52 -2.90 13.34
CA SER A 182 -6.93 -1.93 14.35
C SER A 182 -7.45 -2.70 15.59
N ILE A 183 -6.60 -2.85 16.61
CA ILE A 183 -6.90 -3.67 17.79
C ILE A 183 -7.71 -2.91 18.84
N LYS A 184 -7.59 -1.57 18.89
CA LYS A 184 -8.44 -0.69 19.67
C LYS A 184 -8.91 0.49 18.82
N ASP A 185 -9.94 1.17 19.27
CA ASP A 185 -10.42 2.36 18.59
C ASP A 185 -9.35 3.46 18.62
N GLY A 186 -9.19 4.15 17.49
CA GLY A 186 -8.11 5.12 17.30
C GLY A 186 -6.72 4.51 17.08
N GLU A 187 -6.57 3.18 17.06
CA GLU A 187 -5.29 2.52 16.81
C GLU A 187 -5.22 1.88 15.42
N VAL A 188 -4.04 1.97 14.81
CA VAL A 188 -3.61 1.20 13.64
C VAL A 188 -2.25 0.59 13.96
N GLU A 189 -2.04 -0.67 13.61
CA GLU A 189 -0.74 -1.32 13.73
C GLU A 189 -0.35 -2.09 12.48
N LEU A 190 0.95 -2.11 12.18
CA LEU A 190 1.58 -2.86 11.10
C LEU A 190 2.62 -3.82 11.68
N MET A 191 2.60 -5.08 11.25
CA MET A 191 3.65 -6.05 11.56
C MET A 191 4.75 -5.99 10.51
N LEU A 192 5.93 -5.53 10.92
CA LEU A 192 7.00 -5.12 10.02
C LEU A 192 8.11 -6.17 9.86
N HIS A 193 8.33 -7.01 10.86
CA HIS A 193 9.30 -8.11 10.79
C HIS A 193 8.96 -9.21 11.80
N ARG A 194 9.36 -10.45 11.54
CA ARG A 194 9.05 -11.62 12.37
C ARG A 194 10.25 -12.55 12.42
N ARG A 195 10.53 -13.08 13.60
CA ARG A 195 11.49 -14.17 13.80
C ARG A 195 10.94 -15.12 14.85
N ILE A 196 10.66 -16.36 14.47
CA ILE A 196 10.03 -17.37 15.34
C ILE A 196 10.91 -18.62 15.39
N LEU A 197 10.89 -19.32 16.52
CA LEU A 197 11.80 -20.44 16.82
C LEU A 197 11.18 -21.82 16.59
N HIS A 198 9.92 -21.87 16.16
CA HIS A 198 9.18 -23.11 15.97
C HIS A 198 8.43 -23.10 14.64
N ASP A 199 8.41 -24.27 13.98
CA ASP A 199 7.53 -24.56 12.84
C ASP A 199 6.07 -24.64 13.32
N ASP A 200 5.14 -24.27 12.44
CA ASP A 200 3.70 -24.23 12.75
C ASP A 200 2.96 -25.54 12.45
N GLY A 201 3.68 -26.57 11.97
CA GLY A 201 3.16 -27.88 11.61
C GLY A 201 2.27 -27.83 10.36
N ARG A 202 2.56 -26.97 9.37
CA ARG A 202 1.79 -26.88 8.11
C ARG A 202 2.54 -27.34 6.86
N GLY A 203 3.73 -27.89 7.03
CA GLY A 203 4.40 -28.70 6.00
C GLY A 203 5.72 -28.15 5.45
N VAL A 204 6.14 -26.95 5.88
CA VAL A 204 7.48 -26.42 5.54
C VAL A 204 8.55 -27.15 6.33
N GLY A 205 8.33 -27.41 7.63
CA GLY A 205 9.28 -28.16 8.46
C GLY A 205 10.46 -27.33 8.94
N GLU A 206 10.35 -26.00 8.89
CA GLU A 206 11.37 -25.04 9.30
C GLU A 206 10.69 -23.88 10.03
N ALA A 207 11.35 -23.36 11.06
CA ALA A 207 10.92 -22.12 11.69
C ALA A 207 11.24 -20.93 10.77
N LEU A 208 10.46 -19.84 10.87
CA LEU A 208 10.81 -18.57 10.21
C LEU A 208 11.92 -17.88 11.01
N ASP A 209 13.15 -18.33 10.77
CA ASP A 209 14.40 -17.91 11.41
C ASP A 209 15.42 -17.42 10.35
N GLU A 210 15.07 -16.37 9.60
CA GLU A 210 15.92 -15.87 8.51
C GLU A 210 17.23 -15.26 9.04
N GLN A 211 18.35 -15.65 8.43
CA GLN A 211 19.69 -15.21 8.83
C GLN A 211 20.53 -14.75 7.64
N VAL A 212 21.46 -13.85 7.89
CA VAL A 212 22.52 -13.45 6.96
C VAL A 212 23.85 -13.94 7.51
N CYS A 213 24.60 -14.69 6.69
CA CYS A 213 25.86 -15.30 7.08
C CYS A 213 27.03 -14.75 6.25
N VAL A 214 28.18 -14.55 6.89
CA VAL A 214 29.45 -14.17 6.25
C VAL A 214 30.57 -15.17 6.60
N ASN A 215 31.71 -15.06 5.90
CA ASN A 215 32.91 -15.88 6.12
C ASN A 215 32.65 -17.41 6.04
N ASN A 216 31.94 -17.87 5.00
CA ASN A 216 31.54 -19.27 4.83
C ASN A 216 30.76 -19.81 6.04
N ASN A 217 29.71 -19.10 6.46
CA ASN A 217 28.81 -19.45 7.57
C ASN A 217 29.48 -19.49 8.96
N ARG A 218 30.60 -18.78 9.16
CA ARG A 218 31.24 -18.67 10.47
C ARG A 218 30.60 -17.62 11.37
N THR A 219 29.95 -16.63 10.77
CA THR A 219 29.27 -15.55 11.49
C THR A 219 27.92 -15.34 10.84
N CYS A 220 26.86 -15.67 11.56
CA CYS A 220 25.48 -15.51 11.12
C CYS A 220 24.72 -14.65 12.12
N GLU A 221 23.87 -13.77 11.61
CA GLU A 221 23.00 -12.92 12.40
C GLU A 221 21.58 -12.94 11.82
N GLY A 222 20.58 -12.66 12.64
CA GLY A 222 19.20 -12.56 12.18
C GLY A 222 19.05 -11.47 11.12
N LEU A 223 18.23 -11.72 10.10
CA LEU A 223 17.99 -10.78 9.00
C LEU A 223 17.53 -9.42 9.52
N THR A 224 18.18 -8.36 9.05
CA THR A 224 17.75 -6.98 9.26
C THR A 224 17.01 -6.48 8.02
N VAL A 225 15.79 -5.97 8.22
CA VAL A 225 14.98 -5.39 7.15
C VAL A 225 14.93 -3.87 7.26
N ARG A 226 14.96 -3.20 6.11
CA ARG A 226 14.71 -1.76 5.98
C ARG A 226 13.57 -1.53 4.99
N GLY A 227 12.69 -0.59 5.32
CA GLY A 227 11.56 -0.21 4.48
C GLY A 227 10.93 1.10 4.93
N ASN A 228 9.90 1.53 4.22
CA ASN A 228 9.13 2.72 4.54
C ASN A 228 7.64 2.40 4.68
N TYR A 229 6.98 3.10 5.58
CA TYR A 229 5.54 3.30 5.52
C TYR A 229 5.25 4.79 5.57
N TYR A 230 4.07 5.17 5.09
CA TYR A 230 3.72 6.56 4.83
C TYR A 230 2.45 6.88 5.58
N ILE A 231 2.43 7.96 6.36
CA ILE A 231 1.24 8.35 7.11
C ILE A 231 0.78 9.74 6.70
N SER A 232 -0.54 9.90 6.62
CA SER A 232 -1.15 11.20 6.42
C SER A 232 -2.52 11.29 7.10
N ILE A 233 -2.91 12.52 7.39
CA ILE A 233 -4.17 12.88 8.06
C ILE A 233 -4.92 13.84 7.14
N HIS A 234 -6.17 13.52 6.82
CA HIS A 234 -7.02 14.37 5.98
C HIS A 234 -8.37 14.64 6.65
N LYS A 235 -9.07 15.66 6.14
CA LYS A 235 -10.51 15.80 6.43
C LYS A 235 -11.26 14.61 5.86
N LEU A 236 -12.38 14.27 6.50
CA LEU A 236 -13.28 13.23 6.01
C LEU A 236 -13.63 13.46 4.52
N GLY A 237 -13.40 12.45 3.68
CA GLY A 237 -13.64 12.50 2.24
C GLY A 237 -12.48 13.01 1.38
N ALA A 238 -11.39 13.53 1.97
CA ALA A 238 -10.25 14.05 1.21
C ALA A 238 -9.05 13.07 1.14
N GLY A 239 -8.99 12.07 2.04
CA GLY A 239 -7.85 11.17 2.12
C GLY A 239 -7.73 10.17 0.96
N SER A 240 -8.82 9.93 0.22
CA SER A 240 -8.82 9.02 -0.94
C SER A 240 -7.84 9.47 -2.01
N ARG A 241 -7.77 10.78 -2.31
CA ARG A 241 -6.84 11.33 -3.29
C ARG A 241 -5.39 11.01 -2.94
N TRP A 242 -5.01 11.28 -1.70
CA TRP A 242 -3.67 10.97 -1.21
C TRP A 242 -3.38 9.47 -1.29
N ARG A 243 -4.29 8.61 -0.80
CA ARG A 243 -4.11 7.15 -0.84
C ARG A 243 -3.89 6.63 -2.25
N ARG A 244 -4.69 7.07 -3.23
CA ARG A 244 -4.60 6.60 -4.63
C ARG A 244 -3.37 7.17 -5.35
N THR A 245 -3.12 8.47 -5.23
CA THR A 245 -1.99 9.13 -5.91
C THR A 245 -0.66 8.67 -5.32
N THR A 246 -0.47 8.79 -3.99
CA THR A 246 0.77 8.40 -3.34
C THR A 246 1.00 6.89 -3.41
N GLY A 247 -0.05 6.07 -3.36
CA GLY A 247 0.05 4.63 -3.60
C GLY A 247 0.68 4.29 -4.96
N GLN A 248 0.28 5.01 -6.02
CA GLN A 248 0.85 4.83 -7.36
C GLN A 248 2.29 5.35 -7.46
N GLU A 249 2.62 6.45 -6.78
CA GLU A 249 4.00 6.98 -6.69
C GLU A 249 4.94 6.00 -5.97
N ILE A 250 4.48 5.36 -4.88
CA ILE A 250 5.23 4.33 -4.15
C ILE A 250 5.48 3.12 -5.06
N TYR A 251 4.46 2.69 -5.82
CA TYR A 251 4.56 1.55 -6.73
C TYR A 251 5.48 1.84 -7.95
N SER A 252 5.56 3.08 -8.40
CA SER A 252 6.31 3.47 -9.59
C SER A 252 7.17 4.72 -9.35
N PRO A 253 8.28 4.59 -8.58
CA PRO A 253 9.19 5.69 -8.30
C PRO A 253 9.99 6.10 -9.55
N PHE A 254 10.65 7.25 -9.49
CA PHE A 254 11.57 7.67 -10.56
C PHE A 254 12.72 6.68 -10.71
N LEU A 255 13.03 6.32 -11.96
CA LEU A 255 14.23 5.55 -12.28
C LEU A 255 15.40 6.51 -12.47
N LEU A 256 16.49 6.25 -11.73
CA LEU A 256 17.72 7.02 -11.83
C LEU A 256 18.75 6.23 -12.66
N ALA A 257 19.29 6.86 -13.69
CA ALA A 257 20.40 6.33 -14.49
C ALA A 257 21.60 7.27 -14.37
N PHE A 258 22.77 6.72 -14.05
CA PHE A 258 23.99 7.48 -13.81
C PHE A 258 25.04 7.13 -14.88
N THR A 259 25.70 8.16 -15.40
CA THR A 259 26.87 8.05 -16.28
C THR A 259 27.88 9.12 -15.92
N HIS A 260 29.12 8.98 -16.37
CA HIS A 260 30.17 9.96 -16.14
C HIS A 260 30.68 10.51 -17.46
N GLU A 261 30.30 11.76 -17.75
CA GLU A 261 30.60 12.45 -19.00
C GLU A 261 30.79 13.94 -18.75
N ASN A 262 31.45 14.63 -19.68
CA ASN A 262 31.48 16.08 -19.66
C ASN A 262 30.06 16.64 -19.92
N SER A 263 29.59 17.56 -19.07
CA SER A 263 28.22 18.09 -19.14
C SER A 263 27.86 18.74 -20.48
N GLU A 264 28.80 19.47 -21.09
CA GLU A 264 28.55 20.14 -22.37
C GLU A 264 28.52 19.14 -23.52
N ASN A 265 29.47 18.19 -23.55
CA ASN A 265 29.45 17.11 -24.55
C ASN A 265 28.18 16.26 -24.47
N TRP A 266 27.69 16.00 -23.24
CA TRP A 266 26.46 15.26 -23.02
C TRP A 266 25.24 16.02 -23.58
N LYS A 267 25.09 17.30 -23.23
CA LYS A 267 23.98 18.13 -23.74
C LYS A 267 24.00 18.31 -25.26
N HIS A 268 25.19 18.31 -25.88
CA HIS A 268 25.31 18.39 -27.33
C HIS A 268 24.84 17.12 -28.04
N SER A 269 24.94 15.96 -27.39
CA SER A 269 24.61 14.66 -27.97
C SER A 269 23.27 14.08 -27.49
N HIS A 270 22.67 14.64 -26.43
CA HIS A 270 21.48 14.10 -25.78
C HIS A 270 20.44 15.18 -25.47
N LEU A 271 19.17 14.78 -25.54
CA LEU A 271 18.06 15.59 -25.04
C LEU A 271 17.96 15.45 -23.52
N ALA A 272 18.17 16.55 -22.79
CA ALA A 272 18.09 16.55 -21.32
C ALA A 272 16.67 16.41 -20.76
N LYS A 273 15.65 16.73 -21.56
CA LYS A 273 14.23 16.56 -21.23
C LYS A 273 13.47 16.11 -22.48
N GLY A 274 12.59 15.14 -22.31
CA GLY A 274 11.74 14.64 -23.38
C GLY A 274 10.52 13.93 -22.82
N THR A 275 9.50 13.76 -23.67
CA THR A 275 8.33 12.93 -23.41
C THR A 275 8.01 12.11 -24.67
N ILE A 276 7.42 10.94 -24.48
CA ILE A 276 6.89 10.12 -25.58
C ILE A 276 5.40 10.40 -25.86
N MET A 277 4.73 11.09 -24.92
CA MET A 277 3.35 11.57 -25.05
C MET A 277 3.34 12.97 -25.68
N ASP A 278 2.16 13.47 -26.02
CA ASP A 278 1.96 14.87 -26.39
C ASP A 278 2.49 15.80 -25.26
N PRO A 279 3.28 16.84 -25.57
CA PRO A 279 3.97 17.66 -24.57
C PRO A 279 3.08 18.31 -23.51
N ASN A 280 1.80 18.54 -23.81
CA ASN A 280 0.84 19.17 -22.89
C ASN A 280 -0.22 18.18 -22.39
N TYR A 281 0.02 16.88 -22.54
CA TYR A 281 -0.91 15.85 -22.13
C TYR A 281 -0.40 15.10 -20.89
N SER A 282 -1.33 14.79 -20.00
CA SER A 282 -1.13 13.89 -18.88
C SER A 282 -2.36 13.00 -18.75
N LEU A 283 -2.18 11.78 -18.24
CA LEU A 283 -3.32 10.96 -17.91
C LEU A 283 -4.16 11.66 -16.84
N PRO A 284 -5.49 11.50 -16.87
CA PRO A 284 -6.34 11.97 -15.79
C PRO A 284 -5.85 11.46 -14.42
N PRO A 285 -5.94 12.24 -13.33
CA PRO A 285 -5.46 11.83 -12.00
C PRO A 285 -6.10 10.55 -11.44
N ASN A 286 -7.24 10.14 -12.00
CA ASN A 286 -7.93 8.91 -11.67
C ASN A 286 -7.56 7.71 -12.55
N VAL A 287 -6.55 7.82 -13.42
CA VAL A 287 -6.10 6.75 -14.31
C VAL A 287 -4.60 6.48 -14.17
N ALA A 288 -4.23 5.19 -14.07
CA ALA A 288 -2.85 4.74 -14.22
C ALA A 288 -2.67 3.87 -15.47
N LEU A 289 -1.51 4.03 -16.12
CA LEU A 289 -0.99 3.10 -17.13
C LEU A 289 -0.31 1.93 -16.42
N ILE A 290 -1.02 0.81 -16.27
CA ILE A 290 -0.54 -0.35 -15.50
C ILE A 290 0.13 -1.43 -16.37
N THR A 291 0.02 -1.34 -17.70
CA THR A 291 0.77 -2.20 -18.62
C THR A 291 1.01 -1.46 -19.93
N LEU A 292 2.26 -1.43 -20.37
CA LEU A 292 2.67 -1.08 -21.72
C LEU A 292 3.79 -2.03 -22.15
N GLU A 293 3.46 -3.01 -22.99
CA GLU A 293 4.36 -4.13 -23.27
C GLU A 293 4.34 -4.50 -24.75
N LYS A 294 5.51 -4.72 -25.35
CA LYS A 294 5.62 -5.21 -26.72
C LYS A 294 5.53 -6.74 -26.74
N LEU A 295 4.62 -7.26 -27.55
CA LEU A 295 4.45 -8.68 -27.84
C LEU A 295 5.05 -9.03 -29.22
N ASP A 296 5.01 -10.31 -29.56
CA ASP A 296 5.41 -10.80 -30.88
C ASP A 296 4.56 -10.20 -32.01
N GLY A 297 5.12 -10.21 -33.22
CA GLY A 297 4.43 -9.70 -34.41
C GLY A 297 4.18 -8.18 -34.42
N GLY A 298 4.87 -7.43 -33.56
CA GLY A 298 4.73 -5.98 -33.47
C GLY A 298 3.47 -5.50 -32.75
N ILE A 299 2.79 -6.40 -32.04
CA ILE A 299 1.62 -6.09 -31.22
C ILE A 299 2.09 -5.42 -29.93
N VAL A 300 1.31 -4.46 -29.42
CA VAL A 300 1.54 -3.83 -28.12
C VAL A 300 0.34 -4.05 -27.21
N LEU A 301 0.58 -4.58 -26.02
CA LEU A 301 -0.40 -4.74 -24.95
C LEU A 301 -0.45 -3.47 -24.10
N LEU A 302 -1.66 -2.94 -23.94
CA LEU A 302 -1.94 -1.75 -23.14
C LEU A 302 -3.00 -2.07 -22.08
N ARG A 303 -2.76 -1.66 -20.84
CA ARG A 303 -3.79 -1.65 -19.78
C ARG A 303 -3.85 -0.30 -19.08
N LEU A 304 -5.07 0.21 -18.98
CA LEU A 304 -5.40 1.43 -18.25
C LEU A 304 -6.35 1.07 -17.11
N ALA A 305 -6.06 1.57 -15.91
CA ALA A 305 -6.84 1.28 -14.71
C ALA A 305 -7.39 2.58 -14.12
N HIS A 306 -8.69 2.60 -13.82
CA HIS A 306 -9.28 3.61 -12.97
C HIS A 306 -8.98 3.29 -11.50
N LEU A 307 -8.43 4.26 -10.78
CA LEU A 307 -7.86 4.06 -9.44
C LEU A 307 -8.88 4.15 -8.30
N TYR A 308 -10.00 4.85 -8.52
CA TYR A 308 -10.98 5.15 -7.47
C TYR A 308 -12.20 4.22 -7.55
N GLU A 309 -12.74 3.90 -6.37
CA GLU A 309 -14.04 3.26 -6.20
C GLU A 309 -15.20 4.26 -6.39
N PRO A 310 -16.42 3.80 -6.68
CA PRO A 310 -17.59 4.67 -6.65
C PRO A 310 -17.73 5.38 -5.30
N SER A 311 -17.99 6.69 -5.33
CA SER A 311 -18.18 7.53 -4.12
C SER A 311 -16.96 7.67 -3.19
N GLU A 312 -15.77 7.27 -3.64
CA GLU A 312 -14.54 7.43 -2.85
C GLU A 312 -14.01 8.87 -2.87
N ASP A 313 -14.18 9.57 -3.98
CA ASP A 313 -13.85 10.98 -4.17
C ASP A 313 -14.94 11.68 -5.00
N ALA A 314 -15.28 12.93 -4.65
CA ALA A 314 -16.35 13.67 -5.31
C ALA A 314 -16.07 14.01 -6.79
N GLU A 315 -14.80 14.14 -7.17
CA GLU A 315 -14.36 14.56 -8.51
C GLU A 315 -13.74 13.41 -9.29
N TYR A 316 -12.99 12.54 -8.62
CA TYR A 316 -12.20 11.50 -9.27
C TYR A 316 -12.90 10.14 -9.33
N SER A 317 -13.97 9.92 -8.58
CA SER A 317 -14.84 8.73 -8.71
C SER A 317 -15.90 8.87 -9.81
N THR A 318 -15.56 9.54 -10.92
CA THR A 318 -16.46 9.76 -12.06
C THR A 318 -15.86 9.19 -13.35
N LEU A 319 -16.71 9.00 -14.36
CA LEU A 319 -16.28 8.59 -15.70
C LEU A 319 -15.18 9.52 -16.25
N THR A 320 -14.11 8.96 -16.79
CA THR A 320 -12.97 9.71 -17.34
C THR A 320 -12.55 9.20 -18.71
N LYS A 321 -11.72 9.96 -19.42
CA LYS A 321 -11.31 9.71 -20.81
C LYS A 321 -9.80 9.75 -20.97
N VAL A 322 -9.25 8.80 -21.74
CA VAL A 322 -7.85 8.78 -22.16
C VAL A 322 -7.78 8.89 -23.68
N GLU A 323 -7.03 9.87 -24.17
CA GLU A 323 -6.81 10.10 -25.60
C GLU A 323 -5.56 9.34 -26.07
N LEU A 324 -5.73 8.19 -26.73
CA LEU A 324 -4.60 7.33 -27.11
C LEU A 324 -3.69 7.97 -28.15
N LYS A 325 -4.21 8.86 -29.02
CA LYS A 325 -3.39 9.63 -29.97
C LYS A 325 -2.38 10.53 -29.24
N LYS A 326 -2.78 11.14 -28.11
CA LYS A 326 -1.89 11.97 -27.28
C LYS A 326 -0.95 11.11 -26.44
N LEU A 327 -1.41 9.94 -25.97
CA LEU A 327 -0.55 8.98 -25.26
C LEU A 327 0.58 8.44 -26.15
N PHE A 328 0.31 8.23 -27.44
CA PHE A 328 1.29 7.74 -28.43
C PHE A 328 1.62 8.79 -29.49
N ALA A 329 1.93 10.03 -29.10
CA ALA A 329 2.13 11.15 -30.03
C ALA A 329 3.21 10.91 -31.12
N MET A 330 4.19 10.06 -30.84
CA MET A 330 5.29 9.72 -31.76
C MET A 330 4.96 8.57 -32.74
N LYS A 331 3.78 7.94 -32.63
CA LYS A 331 3.40 6.78 -33.46
C LYS A 331 1.92 6.84 -33.87
N THR A 332 1.62 6.42 -35.09
CA THR A 332 0.23 6.32 -35.57
C THR A 332 -0.36 4.97 -35.20
N ILE A 333 -1.43 4.93 -34.43
CA ILE A 333 -2.15 3.68 -34.13
C ILE A 333 -2.96 3.27 -35.37
N LYS A 334 -2.66 2.09 -35.93
CA LYS A 334 -3.36 1.51 -37.09
C LYS A 334 -4.52 0.61 -36.69
N GLU A 335 -4.34 -0.15 -35.62
CA GLU A 335 -5.34 -1.07 -35.10
C GLU A 335 -5.43 -0.93 -33.58
N LEU A 336 -6.67 -0.92 -33.06
CA LEU A 336 -6.98 -0.95 -31.63
C LEU A 336 -8.03 -2.04 -31.40
N LYS A 337 -7.69 -3.04 -30.57
CA LYS A 337 -8.59 -4.16 -30.27
C LYS A 337 -8.74 -4.31 -28.76
N GLU A 338 -9.96 -4.18 -28.25
CA GLU A 338 -10.26 -4.43 -26.83
C GLU A 338 -10.43 -5.93 -26.57
N VAL A 339 -9.75 -6.43 -25.53
CA VAL A 339 -9.67 -7.85 -25.19
C VAL A 339 -9.96 -8.09 -23.70
N SER A 340 -10.05 -9.36 -23.31
CA SER A 340 -10.12 -9.78 -21.91
C SER A 340 -8.92 -9.30 -21.09
N LEU A 341 -9.01 -9.35 -19.76
CA LEU A 341 -7.93 -8.88 -18.87
C LEU A 341 -6.58 -9.57 -19.16
N SER A 342 -6.63 -10.88 -19.43
CA SER A 342 -5.49 -11.72 -19.81
C SER A 342 -5.16 -11.69 -21.31
N ALA A 343 -5.83 -10.82 -22.08
CA ALA A 343 -5.64 -10.63 -23.52
C ALA A 343 -5.83 -11.88 -24.40
N ASN A 344 -6.64 -12.85 -23.94
CA ASN A 344 -6.84 -14.14 -24.61
C ASN A 344 -8.20 -14.29 -25.33
N GLN A 345 -9.09 -13.32 -25.19
CA GLN A 345 -10.43 -13.34 -25.81
C GLN A 345 -10.83 -11.93 -26.22
N ASP A 346 -11.60 -11.82 -27.29
CA ASP A 346 -12.17 -10.54 -27.71
C ASP A 346 -13.21 -10.07 -26.71
N LYS A 347 -13.14 -8.80 -26.31
CA LYS A 347 -14.02 -8.28 -25.25
C LYS A 347 -15.50 -8.43 -25.60
N SER A 348 -15.87 -8.21 -26.86
CA SER A 348 -17.23 -8.32 -27.38
C SER A 348 -17.76 -9.76 -27.42
N GLN A 349 -16.89 -10.77 -27.35
CA GLN A 349 -17.27 -12.18 -27.40
C GLN A 349 -17.44 -12.80 -26.00
N MET A 350 -17.05 -12.08 -24.94
CA MET A 350 -17.18 -12.55 -23.57
C MET A 350 -18.66 -12.68 -23.18
N LYS A 351 -19.07 -13.88 -22.74
CA LYS A 351 -20.41 -14.16 -22.24
C LYS A 351 -20.40 -14.37 -20.73
N LYS A 352 -21.42 -13.87 -20.04
CA LYS A 352 -21.62 -14.09 -18.61
C LYS A 352 -22.71 -15.12 -18.41
N MET A 353 -22.53 -16.01 -17.43
CA MET A 353 -23.63 -16.84 -16.94
C MET A 353 -24.65 -15.95 -16.22
N THR A 354 -25.92 -16.30 -16.33
CA THR A 354 -27.00 -15.66 -15.56
C THR A 354 -27.30 -16.55 -14.37
N TRP A 355 -27.19 -15.99 -13.17
CA TRP A 355 -27.44 -16.68 -11.91
C TRP A 355 -28.71 -16.15 -11.26
N LYS A 356 -29.46 -17.02 -10.59
CA LYS A 356 -30.50 -16.61 -9.63
C LYS A 356 -29.83 -16.51 -8.27
N VAL A 357 -29.62 -15.29 -7.79
CA VAL A 357 -28.95 -15.02 -6.52
C VAL A 357 -29.99 -14.82 -5.43
N GLU A 358 -29.82 -15.50 -4.29
CA GLU A 358 -30.71 -15.35 -3.15
C GLU A 358 -30.64 -13.92 -2.61
N GLY A 359 -31.79 -13.31 -2.32
CA GLY A 359 -31.87 -11.93 -1.85
C GLY A 359 -31.70 -10.86 -2.93
N ASP A 360 -31.46 -11.25 -4.19
CA ASP A 360 -31.40 -10.30 -5.30
C ASP A 360 -32.80 -9.72 -5.58
N LYS A 361 -32.96 -8.44 -5.24
CA LYS A 361 -34.18 -7.66 -5.51
C LYS A 361 -34.12 -6.95 -6.87
N GLY A 362 -33.11 -7.23 -7.70
CA GLY A 362 -32.91 -6.55 -8.99
C GLY A 362 -32.50 -5.08 -8.85
N GLN A 363 -31.92 -4.70 -7.71
CA GLN A 363 -31.61 -3.31 -7.33
C GLN A 363 -30.11 -3.05 -7.11
N GLU A 364 -29.20 -3.91 -7.57
CA GLU A 364 -27.80 -3.53 -7.56
C GLU A 364 -27.59 -2.32 -8.49
N PRO A 365 -26.99 -1.22 -8.00
CA PRO A 365 -26.66 -0.08 -8.84
C PRO A 365 -25.78 -0.56 -9.99
N GLN A 366 -26.19 -0.29 -11.23
CA GLN A 366 -25.33 -0.57 -12.37
C GLN A 366 -24.03 0.22 -12.19
N ALA A 367 -22.90 -0.50 -12.12
CA ALA A 367 -21.60 0.13 -12.12
C ALA A 367 -21.48 1.05 -13.34
N VAL A 368 -21.02 2.29 -13.12
CA VAL A 368 -20.72 3.22 -14.21
C VAL A 368 -19.54 2.66 -14.98
N ARG A 369 -19.72 2.42 -16.28
CA ARG A 369 -18.72 1.82 -17.16
C ARG A 369 -18.44 2.69 -18.37
N GLY A 370 -17.22 2.66 -18.87
CA GLY A 370 -16.87 3.30 -20.13
C GLY A 370 -17.56 2.66 -21.32
N GLY A 371 -17.90 3.49 -22.32
CA GLY A 371 -18.41 2.99 -23.59
C GLY A 371 -17.37 2.19 -24.39
N PRO A 372 -17.80 1.50 -25.47
CA PRO A 372 -16.88 0.90 -26.44
C PRO A 372 -15.84 1.93 -26.91
N ALA A 373 -14.59 1.52 -27.05
CA ALA A 373 -13.57 2.44 -27.57
C ALA A 373 -13.94 2.87 -29.00
N SER A 374 -14.06 4.17 -29.26
CA SER A 374 -14.44 4.68 -30.59
C SER A 374 -13.25 4.70 -31.54
N ASN A 375 -13.41 4.10 -32.72
CA ASN A 375 -12.35 3.96 -33.73
C ASN A 375 -12.59 4.85 -34.96
N PRO A 376 -12.85 6.14 -34.75
CA PRO A 376 -11.81 7.03 -35.28
C PRO A 376 -11.14 7.92 -34.23
N ASP A 377 -11.76 8.14 -33.07
CA ASP A 377 -11.25 9.12 -32.11
C ASP A 377 -10.10 8.56 -31.27
N LEU A 378 -10.02 7.23 -31.10
CA LEU A 378 -9.06 6.53 -30.25
C LEU A 378 -9.09 7.06 -28.81
N VAL A 379 -10.31 7.24 -28.30
CA VAL A 379 -10.59 7.67 -26.92
C VAL A 379 -11.12 6.48 -26.12
N VAL A 380 -10.54 6.26 -24.94
CA VAL A 380 -10.92 5.20 -24.02
C VAL A 380 -11.60 5.82 -22.81
N GLU A 381 -12.86 5.46 -22.58
CA GLU A 381 -13.59 5.81 -21.36
C GLU A 381 -13.34 4.77 -20.26
N LEU A 382 -13.20 5.23 -19.02
CA LEU A 382 -13.02 4.37 -17.85
C LEU A 382 -13.95 4.84 -16.74
N GLY A 383 -14.79 3.93 -16.25
CA GLY A 383 -15.56 4.14 -15.03
C GLY A 383 -14.77 3.74 -13.76
N PRO A 384 -15.28 4.08 -12.57
CA PRO A 384 -14.67 3.66 -11.31
C PRO A 384 -14.34 2.16 -11.25
N MET A 385 -13.15 1.84 -10.73
CA MET A 385 -12.56 0.50 -10.64
C MET A 385 -12.36 -0.27 -11.96
N GLU A 386 -12.66 0.30 -13.14
CA GLU A 386 -12.45 -0.41 -14.39
C GLU A 386 -10.97 -0.59 -14.74
N ILE A 387 -10.65 -1.76 -15.29
CA ILE A 387 -9.40 -2.01 -16.03
C ILE A 387 -9.79 -2.42 -17.44
N ARG A 388 -9.27 -1.70 -18.43
CA ARG A 388 -9.47 -2.01 -19.85
C ARG A 388 -8.16 -2.43 -20.48
N THR A 389 -8.22 -3.50 -21.27
CA THR A 389 -7.05 -4.13 -21.91
C THR A 389 -7.19 -4.05 -23.42
N PHE A 390 -6.13 -3.60 -24.08
CA PHE A 390 -6.09 -3.40 -25.53
C PHE A 390 -4.86 -4.03 -26.15
N LEU A 391 -5.02 -4.52 -27.38
CA LEU A 391 -3.92 -4.82 -28.30
C LEU A 391 -3.86 -3.73 -29.36
N LEU A 392 -2.68 -3.17 -29.57
CA LEU A 392 -2.42 -2.11 -30.53
C LEU A 392 -1.44 -2.58 -31.61
N LYS A 393 -1.58 -2.01 -32.82
CA LYS A 393 -0.54 -2.02 -33.85
C LYS A 393 -0.28 -0.61 -34.35
N PHE A 394 0.98 -0.33 -34.70
CA PHE A 394 1.45 0.97 -35.17
C PHE A 394 1.87 0.95 -36.65
#